data_AF-A0A9K3H1Y5-F1
#
_entry.id   AF-A0A9K3H1Y5-F1
#
_cell.length_a   1.000
_cell.length_b   1.000
_cell.length_c   1.000
_cell.angle_alpha   90.00
_cell.angle_beta   90.00
_cell.angle_gamma   90.00
#
_symmetry.space_group_name_H-M   'P 1'
#
loop_
_entity.id
_entity.type
_entity.pdbx_description
1 polymer ?
#
loop_
_entity_poly.entity_id
_entity_poly.type
_entity_poly.pdbx_seq_one_letter_code
_entity_poly.pdbx_strand_id
1 'polypeptide(L)'
;MSNEEYEYILAAIEFVAVYGQRFLPLYHLNWNTGSWTFKTNTFQKSFLKEKDCKLCASFCSTTVSQAINKLPNIQQQMIDCKTMEFDKYIFCLEVAKHIGNILPEFPPHRRLPKGIDPNSVFFHM
;
A
#
# COMPACT_ATOMS: atom_id res chain seq x y z
N MET A 1 -21.85 -11.96 0.51
CA MET A 1 -21.06 -11.09 -0.38
C MET A 1 -21.97 -10.53 -1.42
N SER A 2 -21.90 -9.22 -1.66
CA SER A 2 -22.55 -8.60 -2.82
C SER A 2 -21.75 -8.92 -4.09
N ASN A 3 -22.35 -8.70 -5.26
CA ASN A 3 -21.65 -8.96 -6.52
C ASN A 3 -20.44 -8.04 -6.68
N GLU A 4 -20.56 -6.80 -6.24
CA GLU A 4 -19.50 -5.80 -6.39
C GLU A 4 -18.38 -6.00 -5.38
N GLU A 5 -18.67 -6.50 -4.17
CA GLU A 5 -17.65 -6.96 -3.21
C GLU A 5 -16.85 -8.11 -3.82
N TYR A 6 -17.52 -9.05 -4.51
CA TYR A 6 -16.88 -10.14 -5.23
C TYR A 6 -15.97 -9.63 -6.37
N GLU A 7 -16.47 -8.74 -7.23
CA GLU A 7 -15.69 -8.11 -8.30
C GLU A 7 -14.49 -7.32 -7.76
N TYR A 8 -14.66 -6.60 -6.65
CA TYR A 8 -13.57 -5.91 -5.97
C TYR A 8 -12.51 -6.89 -5.47
N ILE A 9 -12.90 -8.01 -4.86
CA ILE A 9 -11.95 -9.03 -4.40
C ILE A 9 -11.16 -9.61 -5.57
N LEU A 10 -11.82 -9.93 -6.69
CA LEU A 10 -11.12 -10.39 -7.90
C LEU A 10 -10.12 -9.35 -8.40
N ALA A 11 -10.54 -8.10 -8.56
CA ALA A 11 -9.68 -7.02 -8.99
C ALA A 11 -8.52 -6.75 -8.01
N ALA A 12 -8.73 -6.92 -6.71
CA ALA A 12 -7.70 -6.79 -5.69
C ALA A 12 -6.67 -7.93 -5.76
N ILE A 13 -7.11 -9.17 -6.01
CA ILE A 13 -6.22 -10.31 -6.22
C ILE A 13 -5.37 -10.10 -7.48
N GLU A 14 -5.98 -9.68 -8.58
CA GLU A 14 -5.26 -9.34 -9.82
C GLU A 14 -4.25 -8.20 -9.58
N PHE A 15 -4.65 -7.17 -8.85
CA PHE A 15 -3.76 -6.09 -8.47
C PHE A 15 -2.55 -6.59 -7.67
N VAL A 16 -2.74 -7.44 -6.67
CA VAL A 16 -1.63 -7.99 -5.87
C VAL A 16 -0.72 -8.87 -6.73
N ALA A 17 -1.29 -9.66 -7.64
CA ALA A 17 -0.51 -10.50 -8.55
C ALA A 17 0.40 -9.67 -9.47
N VAL A 18 -0.08 -8.52 -9.95
CA VAL A 18 0.68 -7.65 -10.88
C VAL A 18 1.62 -6.70 -10.14
N TYR A 19 1.15 -6.02 -9.09
CA TYR A 19 1.85 -4.92 -8.44
C TYR A 19 2.38 -5.25 -7.05
N GLY A 20 1.94 -6.33 -6.40
CA GLY A 20 2.17 -6.59 -4.98
C GLY A 20 3.66 -6.60 -4.59
N GLN A 21 4.51 -7.16 -5.44
CA GLN A 21 5.97 -7.18 -5.23
C GLN A 21 6.57 -5.77 -5.08
N ARG A 22 6.03 -4.78 -5.79
CA ARG A 22 6.53 -3.39 -5.79
C ARG A 22 6.36 -2.73 -4.42
N PHE A 23 5.38 -3.17 -3.64
CA PHE A 23 5.10 -2.65 -2.29
C PHE A 23 6.01 -3.23 -1.22
N LEU A 24 6.59 -4.41 -1.45
CA LEU A 24 7.39 -5.10 -0.44
C LEU A 24 8.48 -4.18 0.14
N PRO A 25 9.32 -3.47 -0.65
CA PRO A 25 10.37 -2.56 -0.15
C PRO A 25 9.93 -1.57 0.93
N LEU A 26 8.66 -1.16 0.91
CA LEU A 26 8.06 -0.23 1.86
C LEU A 26 7.91 -0.84 3.26
N TYR A 27 8.08 -2.15 3.40
CA TYR A 27 7.98 -2.84 4.67
C TYR A 27 9.32 -3.43 5.12
N HIS A 28 9.48 -3.55 6.43
CA HIS A 28 10.48 -4.37 7.09
C HIS A 28 9.78 -5.61 7.63
N LEU A 29 10.25 -6.80 7.23
CA LEU A 29 9.83 -8.07 7.79
C LEU A 29 10.80 -8.44 8.92
N ASN A 30 10.27 -8.61 10.13
CA ASN A 30 10.97 -9.27 11.21
C ASN A 30 10.88 -10.78 11.01
N TRP A 31 11.98 -11.40 10.63
CA TRP A 31 12.03 -12.83 10.32
C TRP A 31 11.86 -13.74 11.52
N ASN A 32 12.08 -13.24 12.74
CA ASN A 32 11.95 -14.03 13.96
C ASN A 32 10.48 -14.13 14.40
N THR A 33 9.71 -13.07 14.16
CA THR A 33 8.31 -12.96 14.62
C THR A 33 7.29 -13.01 13.48
N GLY A 34 7.74 -12.88 12.22
CA GLY A 34 6.88 -12.71 11.06
C GLY A 34 6.20 -11.34 10.98
N SER A 35 6.49 -10.40 11.88
CA SER A 35 5.80 -9.11 11.91
C SER A 35 6.30 -8.17 10.81
N TRP A 36 5.39 -7.39 10.23
CA TRP A 36 5.69 -6.42 9.20
C TRP A 36 5.57 -5.01 9.78
N THR A 37 6.55 -4.15 9.52
CA THR A 37 6.48 -2.72 9.89
C THR A 37 6.66 -1.85 8.67
N PHE A 38 5.82 -0.83 8.54
CA PHE A 38 5.86 0.10 7.43
C PHE A 38 6.99 1.14 7.62
N LYS A 39 7.76 1.37 6.55
CA LYS A 39 8.89 2.30 6.54
C LYS A 39 8.46 3.64 5.94
N THR A 40 7.82 4.49 6.75
CA THR A 40 7.31 5.80 6.33
C THR A 40 8.35 6.66 5.59
N ASN A 41 9.60 6.69 6.07
CA ASN A 41 10.66 7.48 5.46
C ASN A 41 11.05 6.99 4.05
N THR A 42 10.94 5.69 3.79
CA THR A 42 11.24 5.14 2.45
C THR A 42 10.12 5.45 1.48
N PHE A 43 8.87 5.34 1.93
CA PHE A 43 7.71 5.72 1.14
C PHE A 43 7.76 7.20 0.79
N GLN A 44 7.96 8.10 1.76
CA GLN A 44 8.09 9.53 1.50
C GLN A 44 9.20 9.83 0.48
N LYS A 45 10.37 9.17 0.58
CA LYS A 45 11.45 9.38 -0.40
C LYS A 45 11.13 8.91 -1.82
N SER A 46 10.36 7.83 -1.99
CA SER A 46 9.90 7.40 -3.31
C SER A 46 8.78 8.28 -3.84
N PHE A 47 7.83 8.63 -2.97
CA PHE A 47 6.62 9.41 -3.32
C PHE A 47 6.94 10.89 -3.60
N LEU A 48 7.85 11.52 -2.84
CA LEU A 48 8.21 12.93 -2.97
C LEU A 48 9.14 13.22 -4.16
N LYS A 49 9.73 12.19 -4.78
CA LYS A 49 10.49 12.36 -6.03
C LYS A 49 9.55 12.61 -7.22
N GLU A 50 8.29 12.23 -7.10
CA GLU A 50 7.27 12.44 -8.11
C GLU A 50 6.67 13.84 -7.95
N LYS A 51 7.12 14.79 -8.80
CA LYS A 51 6.77 16.22 -8.66
C LYS A 51 5.32 16.55 -9.03
N ASP A 52 4.59 15.63 -9.67
CA ASP A 52 3.30 15.93 -10.32
C ASP A 52 2.09 15.23 -9.69
N CYS A 53 2.27 14.54 -8.57
CA CYS A 53 1.18 13.77 -7.99
C CYS A 53 0.34 14.61 -7.01
N LYS A 54 -0.88 14.99 -7.44
CA LYS A 54 -1.91 15.62 -6.59
C LYS A 54 -2.35 14.75 -5.40
N LEU A 55 -2.21 13.42 -5.54
CA LEU A 55 -2.46 12.42 -4.50
C LEU A 55 -1.34 12.39 -3.43
N CYS A 56 -0.10 12.72 -3.79
CA CYS A 56 1.02 12.84 -2.84
C CYS A 56 0.80 13.97 -1.83
N ALA A 57 0.24 15.11 -2.28
CA ALA A 57 -0.02 16.26 -1.42
C ALA A 57 -1.05 15.94 -0.32
N SER A 58 -2.10 15.16 -0.63
CA SER A 58 -3.13 14.79 0.34
C SER A 58 -2.65 13.76 1.36
N PHE A 59 -1.79 12.81 0.94
CA PHE A 59 -1.24 11.76 1.80
C PHE A 59 -0.06 12.23 2.68
N CYS A 60 0.81 13.10 2.15
CA CYS A 60 1.93 13.64 2.92
C CYS A 60 1.52 14.68 3.96
N SER A 61 0.38 15.36 3.76
CA SER A 61 -0.11 16.34 4.74
C SER A 61 -0.71 15.70 6.00
N THR A 62 -1.04 14.41 5.99
CA THR A 62 -1.79 13.77 7.10
C THR A 62 -0.95 12.95 8.08
N THR A 63 0.36 12.72 7.90
CA THR A 63 1.11 11.93 8.90
C THR A 63 2.59 12.33 9.08
N VAL A 64 2.81 13.39 9.85
CA VAL A 64 3.74 13.28 10.99
C VAL A 64 2.90 13.52 12.24
N SER A 65 2.65 12.45 12.99
CA SER A 65 1.82 12.40 14.20
C SER A 65 0.32 12.18 13.94
N GLN A 66 -0.08 10.93 13.72
CA GLN A 66 -1.18 10.34 14.49
C GLN A 66 -1.35 8.87 14.10
N ALA A 67 -0.88 8.02 15.02
CA ALA A 67 -1.30 6.64 15.11
C ALA A 67 -2.83 6.57 15.22
N ILE A 68 -3.45 5.77 14.35
CA ILE A 68 -4.49 4.76 14.64
C ILE A 68 -5.80 5.23 15.31
N ASN A 69 -5.92 6.44 15.82
CA ASN A 69 -7.12 6.96 16.46
C ASN A 69 -7.37 8.38 15.97
N LYS A 70 -8.57 8.61 15.43
CA LYS A 70 -9.09 9.86 14.86
C LYS A 70 -8.75 10.08 13.37
N LEU A 71 -9.59 9.51 12.52
CA LEU A 71 -10.02 10.15 11.28
C LEU A 71 -11.22 11.07 11.59
N PRO A 72 -10.99 12.34 11.95
CA PRO A 72 -11.92 13.40 11.59
C PRO A 72 -11.13 14.47 10.82
N ASN A 73 -11.74 15.00 9.77
CA ASN A 73 -11.23 16.07 8.88
C ASN A 73 -10.65 15.65 7.52
N ILE A 74 -11.14 14.55 6.96
CA ILE A 74 -11.33 14.44 5.50
C ILE A 74 -12.84 14.41 5.22
N GLN A 75 -13.59 15.39 5.77
CA GLN A 75 -15.05 15.45 5.64
C GLN A 75 -15.58 16.69 4.92
N GLN A 76 -14.73 17.60 4.42
CA GLN A 76 -15.23 18.80 3.73
C GLN A 76 -15.05 18.83 2.21
N GLN A 77 -14.56 17.75 1.61
CA GLN A 77 -14.60 17.60 0.15
C GLN A 77 -14.71 16.16 -0.35
N MET A 78 -15.27 15.26 0.49
CA MET A 78 -15.83 14.01 -0.01
C MET A 78 -17.34 14.22 -0.02
N ILE A 79 -17.87 14.26 -1.24
CA ILE A 79 -19.27 14.33 -1.58
C ILE A 79 -20.09 13.47 -0.62
N ASP A 80 -21.19 14.05 -0.16
CA ASP A 80 -22.23 13.48 0.67
C ASP A 80 -22.76 12.16 0.06
N CYS A 81 -22.05 11.05 0.28
CA CYS A 81 -22.38 9.76 -0.30
C CYS A 81 -22.80 8.80 0.82
N LYS A 82 -24.11 8.74 1.07
CA LYS A 82 -24.77 7.56 1.68
C LYS A 82 -24.80 6.35 0.71
N THR A 83 -24.08 6.40 -0.39
CA THR A 83 -23.87 5.40 -1.47
C THR A 83 -22.68 4.45 -1.19
N MET A 84 -22.39 4.22 0.09
CA MET A 84 -21.05 4.37 0.68
C MET A 84 -20.07 3.18 0.64
N GLU A 85 -20.42 2.04 0.00
CA GLU A 85 -19.51 0.87 -0.09
C GLU A 85 -18.79 0.75 -1.44
N PHE A 86 -19.47 1.01 -2.55
CA PHE A 86 -18.85 0.90 -3.89
C PHE A 86 -17.78 1.95 -4.14
N ASP A 87 -18.03 3.18 -3.68
CA ASP A 87 -17.08 4.29 -3.82
C ASP A 87 -15.76 3.99 -3.10
N LYS A 88 -15.82 3.24 -1.98
CA LYS A 88 -14.63 2.84 -1.21
C LYS A 88 -13.78 1.83 -1.97
N TYR A 89 -14.40 0.83 -2.59
CA TYR A 89 -13.69 -0.21 -3.35
C TYR A 89 -12.94 0.37 -4.54
N ILE A 90 -13.61 1.23 -5.31
CA ILE A 90 -13.02 1.92 -6.45
C ILE A 90 -11.87 2.81 -5.98
N PHE A 91 -12.10 3.64 -4.96
CA PHE A 91 -11.07 4.51 -4.41
C PHE A 91 -9.83 3.75 -3.94
N CYS A 92 -10.00 2.64 -3.21
CA CYS A 92 -8.89 1.81 -2.76
C CYS A 92 -8.07 1.26 -3.93
N LEU A 93 -8.73 0.73 -4.96
CA LEU A 93 -8.03 0.19 -6.14
C LEU A 93 -7.31 1.28 -6.94
N GLU A 94 -7.92 2.44 -7.13
CA GLU A 94 -7.30 3.56 -7.85
C GLU A 94 -6.04 4.07 -7.14
N VAL A 95 -6.13 4.27 -5.83
CA VAL A 95 -4.98 4.69 -5.02
C VAL A 95 -3.88 3.63 -5.05
N ALA A 96 -4.24 2.36 -4.90
CA ALA A 96 -3.28 1.26 -4.92
C ALA A 96 -2.57 1.14 -6.28
N LYS A 97 -3.31 1.22 -7.39
CA LYS A 97 -2.76 1.24 -8.75
C LYS A 97 -1.85 2.44 -8.97
N HIS A 98 -2.26 3.61 -8.50
CA HIS A 98 -1.45 4.81 -8.60
C HIS A 98 -0.11 4.67 -7.86
N ILE A 99 -0.12 4.19 -6.61
CA ILE A 99 1.11 3.92 -5.86
C ILE A 99 1.95 2.84 -6.57
N GLY A 100 1.32 1.76 -7.05
CA GLY A 100 2.02 0.68 -7.75
C GLY A 100 2.72 1.12 -9.04
N ASN A 101 2.20 2.14 -9.72
CA ASN A 101 2.81 2.72 -10.93
C ASN A 101 4.02 3.61 -10.62
N ILE A 102 4.03 4.27 -9.46
CA ILE A 102 5.15 5.12 -8.99
C ILE A 102 6.33 4.24 -8.52
N LEU A 103 6.02 3.08 -7.94
CA LEU A 103 7.03 2.18 -7.41
C LEU A 103 7.80 1.49 -8.54
N PRO A 104 9.11 1.23 -8.34
CA PRO A 104 9.90 0.46 -9.30
C PRO A 104 9.24 -0.90 -9.60
N GLU A 105 9.21 -1.26 -10.88
CA GLU A 105 8.59 -2.50 -11.33
C GLU A 105 9.22 -3.74 -10.69
N PHE A 106 10.55 -3.76 -10.61
CA PHE A 106 11.31 -4.81 -9.94
C PHE A 106 12.02 -4.22 -8.72
N PRO A 107 11.61 -4.59 -7.49
CA PRO A 107 12.29 -4.14 -6.30
C PRO A 107 13.71 -4.72 -6.22
N PRO A 108 14.64 -4.05 -5.51
CA PRO A 108 15.95 -4.62 -5.25
C PRO A 108 15.83 -5.95 -4.50
N HIS A 109 16.60 -6.97 -4.93
CA HIS A 109 16.65 -8.27 -4.26
C HIS A 109 16.95 -8.11 -2.77
N ARG A 110 16.17 -8.80 -1.93
CA ARG A 110 16.40 -8.81 -0.50
C ARG A 110 17.36 -9.92 -0.14
N ARG A 111 18.35 -9.57 0.69
CA ARG A 111 19.22 -10.59 1.27
C ARG A 111 18.51 -11.22 2.46
N LEU A 112 18.49 -12.55 2.48
CA LEU A 112 18.08 -13.31 3.65
C LEU A 112 19.03 -13.01 4.81
N PRO A 113 18.53 -12.80 6.05
CA PRO A 113 19.35 -12.72 7.23
C PRO A 113 20.24 -13.96 7.40
N LYS A 114 21.42 -13.76 7.99
CA LYS A 114 22.30 -14.88 8.36
C LYS A 114 21.59 -15.78 9.38
N GLY A 115 21.58 -17.09 9.13
CA GLY A 115 20.96 -18.08 10.02
C GLY A 115 19.56 -18.54 9.62
N ILE A 116 19.01 -18.02 8.52
CA ILE A 116 17.78 -18.56 7.91
C ILE A 116 18.19 -19.45 6.74
N ASP A 117 17.70 -20.70 6.74
CA ASP A 117 17.93 -21.63 5.63
C ASP A 117 17.16 -21.13 4.39
N PRO A 118 17.84 -20.82 3.28
CA PRO A 118 17.18 -20.39 2.05
C PRO A 118 16.12 -21.37 1.53
N ASN A 119 16.28 -22.68 1.77
CA ASN A 119 15.32 -23.70 1.33
C ASN A 119 14.05 -23.73 2.18
N SER A 120 14.07 -23.10 3.36
CA SER A 120 12.89 -22.96 4.23
C SER A 120 11.98 -21.80 3.82
N VAL A 121 12.43 -20.92 2.92
CA VAL A 121 11.72 -19.72 2.50
C VAL A 121 11.07 -19.93 1.14
N PHE A 122 9.77 -20.17 1.11
CA PHE A 122 9.02 -20.39 -0.13
C PHE A 122 8.93 -19.15 -1.05
N PHE A 123 9.21 -17.96 -0.53
CA PHE A 123 9.09 -16.69 -1.25
C PHE A 123 10.43 -15.96 -1.31
N HIS A 124 11.07 -16.00 -2.48
CA HIS A 124 12.32 -15.31 -2.76
C HIS A 124 11.97 -13.91 -3.31
N MET A 125 12.36 -12.84 -2.59
CA MET A 125 12.10 -11.43 -2.94
C MET A 125 13.35 -10.72 -3.44
#